data_AF-A0AAD4YJQ8-F1
#
_entry.id   AF-A0AAD4YJQ8-F1
#
_cell.length_a   1.000
_cell.length_b   1.000
_cell.length_c   1.000
_cell.angle_alpha   90.00
_cell.angle_beta   90.00
_cell.angle_gamma   90.00
#
_symmetry.space_group_name_H-M   'P 1'
#
loop_
_entity.id
_entity.type
_entity.pdbx_description
1 polymer ?
#
loop_
_entity_poly.entity_id
_entity_poly.type
_entity_poly.pdbx_seq_one_letter_code
_entity_poly.pdbx_strand_id
1 'polypeptide(L)'
;MFAWSPSDMPGIDPNIICHQLHVNPACKPVAQKRRNFAPERVAIIEAEIDKLLAAGFIEEVSYSEWLANVVLVAKQEKGKWRVCVDYTDLNKACPKDNFPLPRIDQLVDFTSGNQLLSFKDAYSGYNQIMMHGDDKAKTSFIIERGTYCYKVMPFGLKNAGATYQRLVNKIFKEQIGKTMEVYVDDMLVKAPKRADHIENLDESFSLLRQYRMKLNPSKCTFGVSSGRFLGYLVTQRGIEAHPRQIKAILEMKSPSTVKEIQSLTGRAAALN
;
A
#
# COMPACT_ATOMS: atom_id res chain seq x y z
N MET A 1 16.37 -10.24 4.63
CA MET A 1 15.77 -9.40 3.57
C MET A 1 14.29 -9.69 3.40
N PHE A 2 13.89 -10.94 3.28
CA PHE A 2 12.47 -11.32 3.28
C PHE A 2 11.90 -11.42 4.70
N ALA A 3 10.59 -11.27 4.81
CA ALA A 3 9.79 -11.60 5.98
C ALA A 3 8.77 -12.68 5.62
N TRP A 4 8.59 -13.67 6.50
CA TRP A 4 7.61 -14.73 6.36
C TRP A 4 6.44 -14.53 7.33
N SER A 5 6.71 -13.84 8.43
CA SER A 5 5.78 -13.52 9.50
C SER A 5 5.91 -12.04 9.91
N PRO A 6 4.88 -11.47 10.57
CA PRO A 6 4.97 -10.13 11.14
C PRO A 6 6.12 -9.94 12.13
N SER A 7 6.50 -10.98 12.88
CA SER A 7 7.62 -10.98 13.82
C SER A 7 8.99 -10.81 13.16
N ASP A 8 9.11 -11.08 11.85
CA ASP A 8 10.36 -10.87 11.09
C ASP A 8 10.62 -9.40 10.74
N MET A 9 9.69 -8.50 11.10
CA MET A 9 9.74 -7.08 10.79
C MET A 9 10.25 -6.27 11.99
N PRO A 10 11.55 -5.90 12.03
CA PRO A 10 12.08 -5.03 13.07
C PRO A 10 11.60 -3.58 12.96
N GLY A 11 10.91 -3.23 11.87
CA GLY A 11 10.57 -1.85 11.51
C GLY A 11 11.74 -1.08 10.91
N ILE A 12 11.42 0.01 10.22
CA ILE A 12 12.38 1.04 9.82
C ILE A 12 12.72 1.87 11.05
N ASP A 13 14.01 2.24 11.19
CA ASP A 13 14.45 3.10 12.28
C ASP A 13 13.67 4.44 12.28
N PRO A 14 13.00 4.82 13.39
CA PRO A 14 12.25 6.07 13.49
C PRO A 14 13.06 7.34 13.17
N ASN A 15 14.38 7.31 13.37
CA ASN A 15 15.27 8.43 13.04
C ASN A 15 15.43 8.61 11.51
N ILE A 16 15.19 7.54 10.74
CA ILE A 16 15.21 7.59 9.28
C ILE A 16 13.91 8.20 8.78
N ILE A 17 12.78 7.67 9.26
CA ILE A 17 11.45 8.21 9.01
C ILE A 17 10.45 7.72 10.06
N CYS A 18 9.48 8.57 10.41
CA CYS A 18 8.28 8.18 11.13
C CYS A 18 7.06 8.85 10.48
N HIS A 19 5.88 8.27 10.67
CA HIS A 19 4.64 8.88 10.21
C HIS A 19 4.07 9.83 11.25
N GLN A 20 3.80 11.06 10.83
CA GLN A 20 3.17 12.11 11.63
C GLN A 20 1.87 12.56 10.96
N LEU A 21 0.82 12.69 11.75
CA LEU A 21 -0.51 13.09 11.29
C LEU A 21 -0.61 14.61 11.10
N HIS A 22 0.13 15.38 11.90
CA HIS A 22 0.06 16.85 11.94
C HIS A 22 -1.39 17.36 12.10
N VAL A 23 -2.18 16.69 12.94
CA VAL A 23 -3.59 17.04 13.17
C VAL A 23 -3.71 18.51 13.55
N ASN A 24 -4.57 19.25 12.84
CA ASN A 24 -4.80 20.67 13.13
C ASN A 24 -5.32 20.84 14.58
N PRO A 25 -4.62 21.57 15.46
CA PRO A 25 -5.04 21.75 16.85
C PRO A 25 -6.41 22.42 17.01
N ALA A 26 -6.87 23.17 16.00
CA ALA A 26 -8.19 23.79 16.01
C ALA A 26 -9.34 22.79 15.74
N CYS A 27 -9.04 21.61 15.19
CA CYS A 27 -10.04 20.58 14.93
C CYS A 27 -10.36 19.80 16.20
N LYS A 28 -11.65 19.73 16.54
CA LYS A 28 -12.12 18.90 17.67
C LYS A 28 -11.97 17.41 17.32
N PRO A 29 -11.46 16.58 18.25
CA PRO A 29 -11.45 15.13 18.10
C PRO A 29 -12.86 14.58 17.86
N VAL A 30 -12.94 13.53 17.05
CA VAL A 30 -14.20 12.85 16.73
C VAL A 30 -14.15 11.43 17.27
N ALA A 31 -15.11 11.11 18.14
CA ALA A 31 -15.39 9.75 18.57
C ALA A 31 -16.60 9.19 17.81
N GLN A 32 -16.36 8.29 16.86
CA GLN A 32 -17.43 7.68 16.08
C GLN A 32 -18.25 6.72 16.94
N LYS A 33 -19.58 6.69 16.73
CA LYS A 33 -20.45 5.70 17.35
C LYS A 33 -20.06 4.30 16.89
N ARG A 34 -19.88 3.36 17.84
CA ARG A 34 -19.53 1.97 17.56
C ARG A 34 -20.50 1.33 16.58
N ARG A 35 -19.98 0.67 15.55
CA ARG A 35 -20.75 -0.14 14.60
C ARG A 35 -20.96 -1.55 15.16
N ASN A 36 -22.16 -2.09 14.96
CA ASN A 36 -22.47 -3.47 15.31
C ASN A 36 -22.24 -4.36 14.09
N PHE A 37 -21.65 -5.54 14.32
CA PHE A 37 -21.36 -6.53 13.29
C PHE A 37 -22.07 -7.84 13.62
N ALA A 38 -22.41 -8.62 12.59
CA ALA A 38 -22.87 -9.99 12.78
C ALA A 38 -21.76 -10.86 13.42
N PRO A 39 -22.09 -11.92 14.18
CA PRO A 39 -21.10 -12.73 14.89
C PRO A 39 -19.94 -13.25 14.01
N GLU A 40 -20.24 -13.68 12.78
CA GLU A 40 -19.24 -14.14 11.81
C GLU A 40 -18.21 -13.05 11.46
N ARG A 41 -18.67 -11.80 11.36
CA ARG A 41 -17.82 -10.63 11.06
C ARG A 41 -17.01 -10.22 12.28
N VAL A 42 -17.58 -10.33 13.48
CA VAL A 42 -16.86 -10.10 14.74
C VAL A 42 -15.69 -11.07 14.86
N ALA A 43 -15.90 -12.36 14.59
CA ALA A 43 -14.83 -13.36 14.62
C ALA A 43 -13.66 -13.02 13.68
N ILE A 44 -13.96 -12.51 12.47
CA ILE A 44 -12.94 -12.05 11.52
C ILE A 44 -12.16 -10.85 12.07
N ILE A 45 -12.84 -9.90 12.69
CA ILE A 45 -12.21 -8.71 13.29
C ILE A 45 -11.30 -9.15 14.43
N GLU A 46 -11.82 -9.89 15.42
CA GLU A 46 -11.08 -10.36 16.58
C GLU A 46 -9.82 -11.15 16.17
N ALA A 47 -9.95 -12.08 15.22
CA ALA A 47 -8.81 -12.86 14.72
C ALA A 47 -7.73 -11.99 14.04
N GLU A 48 -8.10 -10.86 13.41
CA GLU A 48 -7.11 -9.94 12.86
C GLU A 48 -6.48 -9.06 13.93
N ILE A 49 -7.25 -8.61 14.91
CA ILE A 49 -6.75 -7.85 16.06
C ILE A 49 -5.75 -8.67 16.87
N ASP A 50 -6.01 -9.94 17.11
CA ASP A 50 -5.09 -10.85 17.79
C ASP A 50 -3.76 -10.99 17.03
N LYS A 51 -3.79 -11.05 15.70
CA LYS A 51 -2.56 -11.06 14.88
C LYS A 51 -1.80 -9.74 14.99
N LEU A 52 -2.50 -8.61 14.95
CA LEU A 52 -1.88 -7.29 15.06
C LEU A 52 -1.26 -7.07 16.45
N LEU A 53 -1.91 -7.56 17.51
CA LEU A 53 -1.39 -7.56 18.89
C LEU A 53 -0.17 -8.47 19.01
N ALA A 54 -0.24 -9.71 18.52
CA ALA A 54 0.88 -10.64 18.53
C ALA A 54 2.10 -10.12 17.75
N ALA A 55 1.86 -9.35 16.69
CA ALA A 55 2.90 -8.65 15.92
C ALA A 55 3.43 -7.38 16.60
N GLY A 56 2.77 -6.89 17.65
CA GLY A 56 3.11 -5.62 18.30
C GLY A 56 2.79 -4.37 17.46
N PHE A 57 1.92 -4.48 16.45
CA PHE A 57 1.55 -3.35 15.58
C PHE A 57 0.50 -2.43 16.19
N ILE A 58 -0.29 -2.95 17.13
CA ILE A 58 -1.28 -2.21 17.88
C ILE A 58 -1.07 -2.39 19.38
N GLU A 59 -1.60 -1.48 20.16
CA GLU A 59 -1.67 -1.58 21.62
C GLU A 59 -3.03 -1.10 22.13
N GLU A 60 -3.41 -1.60 23.30
CA GLU A 60 -4.59 -1.11 24.01
C GLU A 60 -4.34 0.31 24.50
N VAL A 61 -5.39 1.14 24.45
CA VAL A 61 -5.31 2.56 24.82
C VAL A 61 -6.55 2.96 25.61
N SER A 62 -6.34 3.72 26.68
CA SER A 62 -7.40 4.29 27.49
C SER A 62 -7.57 5.79 27.20
N TYR A 63 -8.78 6.31 27.39
CA TYR A 63 -9.09 7.74 27.31
C TYR A 63 -8.70 8.43 25.98
N SER A 64 -8.79 7.72 24.86
CA SER A 64 -8.54 8.33 23.54
C SER A 64 -9.68 9.26 23.13
N GLU A 65 -9.34 10.47 22.70
CA GLU A 65 -10.31 11.46 22.19
C GLU A 65 -10.73 11.20 20.74
N TRP A 66 -9.83 10.63 19.94
CA TRP A 66 -10.13 10.14 18.60
C TRP A 66 -10.62 8.70 18.68
N LEU A 67 -11.70 8.37 17.97
CA LEU A 67 -12.19 7.00 17.92
C LEU A 67 -12.78 6.68 16.54
N ALA A 68 -12.10 5.81 15.79
CA ALA A 68 -12.56 5.32 14.50
C ALA A 68 -13.23 3.94 14.61
N ASN A 69 -14.14 3.63 13.69
CA ASN A 69 -14.69 2.29 13.56
C ASN A 69 -13.85 1.40 12.64
N VAL A 70 -13.93 0.10 12.88
CA VAL A 70 -13.48 -0.91 11.93
C VAL A 70 -14.47 -1.05 10.77
N VAL A 71 -13.96 -1.40 9.59
CA VAL A 71 -14.70 -1.69 8.36
C VAL A 71 -14.17 -2.97 7.75
N LEU A 72 -15.07 -3.84 7.31
CA LEU A 72 -14.72 -5.04 6.57
C LEU A 72 -14.87 -4.81 5.07
N VAL A 73 -13.79 -5.03 4.33
CA VAL A 73 -13.75 -4.92 2.87
C VAL A 73 -13.56 -6.32 2.29
N ALA A 74 -14.44 -6.74 1.39
CA ALA A 74 -14.31 -8.02 0.71
C ALA A 74 -13.09 -7.99 -0.22
N LYS A 75 -12.24 -9.01 -0.15
CA LYS A 75 -11.18 -9.22 -1.15
C LYS A 75 -11.80 -9.82 -2.42
N GLN A 76 -11.06 -9.76 -3.53
CA GLN A 76 -11.48 -10.35 -4.80
C GLN A 76 -11.72 -11.87 -4.69
N GLU A 77 -10.98 -12.53 -3.80
CA GLU A 77 -11.19 -13.93 -3.46
C GLU A 77 -12.43 -14.08 -2.56
N LYS A 78 -13.42 -14.86 -3.03
CA LYS A 78 -14.66 -15.10 -2.28
C LYS A 78 -14.38 -15.61 -0.86
N GLY A 79 -15.04 -15.00 0.12
CA GLY A 79 -14.93 -15.37 1.53
C GLY A 79 -13.71 -14.80 2.26
N LYS A 80 -12.79 -14.11 1.57
CA LYS A 80 -11.69 -13.40 2.25
C LYS A 80 -12.06 -11.95 2.51
N TRP A 81 -11.81 -11.50 3.73
CA TRP A 81 -12.07 -10.14 4.18
C TRP A 81 -10.77 -9.43 4.54
N ARG A 82 -10.79 -8.10 4.45
CA ARG A 82 -9.75 -7.21 4.96
C ARG A 82 -10.36 -6.34 6.04
N VAL A 83 -9.74 -6.33 7.21
CA VAL A 83 -10.09 -5.43 8.30
C VAL A 83 -9.37 -4.10 8.04
N CYS A 84 -10.15 -3.02 7.94
CA CYS A 84 -9.67 -1.66 7.75
C CYS A 84 -10.22 -0.77 8.87
N VAL A 85 -9.61 0.38 9.10
CA VAL A 85 -10.12 1.38 10.04
C VAL A 85 -10.59 2.61 9.26
N ASP A 86 -11.78 3.11 9.60
CA ASP A 86 -12.41 4.27 8.98
C ASP A 86 -11.86 5.58 9.55
N TYR A 87 -10.67 5.96 9.09
CA TYR A 87 -10.03 7.21 9.48
C TYR A 87 -10.61 8.45 8.78
N THR A 88 -11.83 8.41 8.25
CA THR A 88 -12.43 9.52 7.49
C THR A 88 -12.39 10.84 8.27
N ASP A 89 -12.77 10.84 9.54
CA ASP A 89 -12.81 12.07 10.35
C ASP A 89 -11.42 12.53 10.78
N LEU A 90 -10.54 11.59 11.14
CA LEU A 90 -9.13 11.89 11.42
C LEU A 90 -8.44 12.52 10.20
N ASN A 91 -8.68 11.97 9.01
CA ASN A 91 -8.12 12.45 7.75
C ASN A 91 -8.61 13.86 7.37
N LYS A 92 -9.84 14.24 7.74
CA LYS A 92 -10.34 15.61 7.55
C LYS A 92 -9.56 16.62 8.39
N ALA A 93 -9.17 16.24 9.60
CA ALA A 93 -8.40 17.08 10.52
C ALA A 93 -6.89 17.14 10.19
N CYS A 94 -6.38 16.20 9.39
CA CYS A 94 -5.00 16.21 8.93
C CYS A 94 -4.84 17.14 7.70
N PRO A 95 -3.88 18.08 7.70
CA PRO A 95 -3.53 18.83 6.50
C PRO A 95 -3.04 17.87 5.41
N LYS A 96 -3.29 18.20 4.14
CA LYS A 96 -2.79 17.38 3.03
C LYS A 96 -1.30 17.63 2.84
N ASP A 97 -0.49 16.57 2.88
CA ASP A 97 0.89 16.64 2.40
C ASP A 97 0.87 16.64 0.87
N ASN A 98 1.40 17.69 0.27
CA ASN A 98 1.51 17.86 -1.18
C ASN A 98 2.84 17.33 -1.74
N PHE A 99 3.47 16.37 -1.03
CA PHE A 99 4.68 15.73 -1.51
C PHE A 99 4.50 15.20 -2.94
N PRO A 100 5.39 15.56 -3.88
CA PRO A 100 5.24 15.17 -5.27
C PRO A 100 5.41 13.67 -5.42
N LEU A 101 4.36 13.01 -5.93
CA LEU A 101 4.46 11.63 -6.39
C LEU A 101 4.88 11.61 -7.86
N PRO A 102 5.72 10.64 -8.27
CA PRO A 102 6.06 10.48 -9.67
C PRO A 102 4.82 10.27 -10.55
N ARG A 103 4.89 10.69 -11.81
CA ARG A 103 3.82 10.43 -12.78
C ARG A 103 3.88 8.97 -13.22
N ILE A 104 2.74 8.27 -13.10
CA ILE A 104 2.64 6.84 -13.42
C ILE A 104 3.07 6.59 -14.88
N ASP A 105 2.56 7.38 -15.84
CA ASP A 105 2.86 7.18 -17.26
C ASP A 105 4.36 7.24 -17.54
N GLN A 106 5.07 8.19 -16.92
CA GLN A 106 6.53 8.32 -17.06
C GLN A 106 7.27 7.11 -16.48
N LEU A 107 6.88 6.63 -15.29
CA LEU A 107 7.49 5.45 -14.69
C LEU A 107 7.32 4.21 -15.57
N VAL A 108 6.15 4.05 -16.17
CA VAL A 108 5.85 2.93 -17.07
C VAL A 108 6.66 3.06 -18.36
N ASP A 109 6.75 4.27 -18.95
CA ASP A 109 7.56 4.54 -20.13
C ASP A 109 9.05 4.22 -19.89
N PHE A 110 9.61 4.67 -18.77
CA PHE A 110 11.01 4.39 -18.42
C PHE A 110 11.28 2.92 -18.16
N THR A 111 10.26 2.14 -17.86
CA THR A 111 10.37 0.69 -17.66
C THR A 111 10.38 -0.07 -18.98
N SER A 112 9.74 0.46 -20.02
CA SER A 112 9.72 -0.16 -21.34
C SER A 112 11.13 -0.32 -21.93
N GLY A 113 11.32 -1.28 -22.83
CA GLY A 113 12.62 -1.51 -23.49
C GLY A 113 13.65 -2.30 -22.67
N ASN A 114 13.41 -2.52 -21.38
CA ASN A 114 14.31 -3.30 -20.53
C ASN A 114 14.17 -4.81 -20.80
N GLN A 115 15.30 -5.52 -20.84
CA GLN A 115 15.34 -6.97 -21.10
C GLN A 115 14.91 -7.79 -19.89
N LEU A 116 15.21 -7.32 -18.67
CA LEU A 116 14.83 -7.95 -17.42
C LEU A 116 14.22 -6.95 -16.45
N LEU A 117 13.22 -7.44 -15.74
CA LEU A 117 12.43 -6.74 -14.75
C LEU A 117 12.38 -7.58 -13.48
N SER A 118 12.31 -6.91 -12.33
CA SER A 118 12.12 -7.56 -11.04
C SER A 118 11.24 -6.72 -10.13
N PHE A 119 10.05 -7.25 -9.90
CA PHE A 119 8.99 -6.64 -9.11
C PHE A 119 9.19 -7.01 -7.64
N LYS A 120 9.25 -6.00 -6.79
CA LYS A 120 9.44 -6.15 -5.36
C LYS A 120 8.22 -5.61 -4.64
N ASP A 121 7.70 -6.38 -3.70
CA ASP A 121 6.57 -6.01 -2.84
C ASP A 121 7.07 -6.01 -1.39
N ALA A 122 6.86 -4.90 -0.68
CA ALA A 122 7.23 -4.80 0.72
C ALA A 122 6.23 -5.57 1.59
N TYR A 123 6.75 -6.41 2.50
CA TYR A 123 5.87 -7.16 3.41
C TYR A 123 5.14 -6.19 4.33
N SER A 124 3.81 -6.11 4.20
CA SER A 124 2.98 -5.16 4.95
C SER A 124 3.58 -3.74 4.95
N GLY A 125 3.99 -3.24 3.78
CA GLY A 125 4.87 -2.07 3.62
C GLY A 125 4.62 -0.93 4.60
N TYR A 126 3.40 -0.40 4.69
CA TYR A 126 3.10 0.71 5.61
C TYR A 126 3.37 0.38 7.07
N ASN A 127 3.09 -0.85 7.51
CA ASN A 127 3.32 -1.30 8.87
C ASN A 127 4.82 -1.43 9.24
N GLN A 128 5.74 -1.25 8.29
CA GLN A 128 7.17 -1.16 8.60
C GLN A 128 7.59 0.25 9.05
N ILE A 129 6.78 1.28 8.79
CA ILE A 129 7.04 2.65 9.22
C ILE A 129 6.38 2.87 10.59
N MET A 130 7.13 3.38 11.56
CA MET A 130 6.59 3.64 12.90
C MET A 130 5.70 4.90 12.91
N MET A 131 4.65 4.89 13.72
CA MET A 131 3.92 6.10 14.08
C MET A 131 4.76 6.94 15.05
N HIS A 132 4.72 8.26 14.89
CA HIS A 132 5.27 9.18 15.89
C HIS A 132 4.54 9.01 17.23
N GLY A 133 5.28 9.07 18.34
CA GLY A 133 4.77 8.78 19.69
C GLY A 133 3.48 9.53 20.02
N ASP A 134 3.47 10.84 19.80
CA ASP A 134 2.34 11.73 20.11
C ASP A 134 1.11 11.51 19.21
N ASP A 135 1.27 10.81 18.09
CA ASP A 135 0.22 10.58 17.10
C ASP A 135 -0.39 9.18 17.17
N LYS A 136 0.24 8.24 17.90
CA LYS A 136 -0.27 6.87 18.06
C LYS A 136 -1.71 6.85 18.56
N ALA A 137 -1.98 7.49 19.70
CA ALA A 137 -3.32 7.54 20.30
C ALA A 137 -4.37 8.20 19.41
N LYS A 138 -3.99 9.04 18.43
CA LYS A 138 -4.93 9.64 17.49
C LYS A 138 -5.44 8.63 16.45
N THR A 139 -4.73 7.52 16.26
CA THR A 139 -5.13 6.39 15.39
C THR A 139 -6.02 5.38 16.11
N SER A 140 -6.57 5.71 17.27
CA SER A 140 -7.42 4.82 18.05
C SER A 140 -8.66 4.38 17.28
N PHE A 141 -9.00 3.11 17.42
CA PHE A 141 -10.19 2.50 16.87
C PHE A 141 -10.89 1.59 17.90
N ILE A 142 -12.20 1.49 17.77
CA ILE A 142 -13.06 0.73 18.68
C ILE A 142 -13.50 -0.59 18.05
N ILE A 143 -13.45 -1.65 18.86
CA ILE A 143 -14.08 -2.94 18.61
C ILE A 143 -14.95 -3.33 19.81
N GLU A 144 -15.56 -4.51 19.77
CA GLU A 144 -16.39 -5.00 20.87
C GLU A 144 -15.59 -5.23 22.15
N ARG A 145 -14.38 -5.80 22.02
CA ARG A 145 -13.48 -6.12 23.13
C ARG A 145 -12.77 -4.92 23.77
N GLY A 146 -12.64 -3.80 23.07
CA GLY A 146 -11.91 -2.64 23.60
C GLY A 146 -11.51 -1.60 22.56
N THR A 147 -10.60 -0.72 22.97
CA THR A 147 -10.04 0.35 22.12
C THR A 147 -8.54 0.15 21.96
N TYR A 148 -8.07 0.24 20.73
CA TYR A 148 -6.68 0.00 20.37
C TYR A 148 -6.18 1.12 19.47
N CYS A 149 -4.88 1.40 19.50
CA CYS A 149 -4.23 2.32 18.56
C CYS A 149 -3.04 1.67 17.88
N TYR A 150 -2.61 2.23 16.75
CA TYR A 150 -1.50 1.70 15.98
C TYR A 150 -0.15 2.28 16.42
N LYS A 151 0.84 1.40 16.63
CA LYS A 151 2.27 1.71 16.84
C LYS A 151 3.00 1.96 15.53
N VAL A 152 2.54 1.35 14.46
CA VAL A 152 3.07 1.41 13.09
C VAL A 152 2.06 2.04 12.16
N MET A 153 2.49 2.66 11.07
CA MET A 153 1.61 3.41 10.17
C MET A 153 0.52 2.49 9.56
N PRO A 154 -0.76 2.69 9.91
CA PRO A 154 -1.85 1.88 9.37
C PRO A 154 -2.23 2.31 7.95
N PHE A 155 -2.93 1.41 7.25
CA PHE A 155 -3.63 1.74 6.02
C PHE A 155 -4.77 2.74 6.30
N GLY A 156 -5.12 3.55 5.30
CA GLY A 156 -6.26 4.46 5.37
C GLY A 156 -5.95 5.87 5.85
N LEU A 157 -4.71 6.16 6.27
CA LEU A 157 -4.29 7.53 6.60
C LEU A 157 -3.99 8.36 5.34
N LYS A 158 -4.43 9.63 5.36
CA LYS A 158 -4.39 10.57 4.23
C LYS A 158 -3.01 10.78 3.60
N ASN A 159 -1.97 10.76 4.44
CA ASN A 159 -0.59 11.09 4.05
C ASN A 159 0.35 9.87 4.12
N ALA A 160 -0.18 8.64 4.26
CA ALA A 160 0.64 7.43 4.32
C ALA A 160 1.47 7.24 3.04
N GLY A 161 0.87 7.45 1.86
CA GLY A 161 1.56 7.34 0.58
C GLY A 161 2.70 8.35 0.43
N ALA A 162 2.52 9.59 0.88
CA ALA A 162 3.57 10.61 0.86
C ALA A 162 4.74 10.25 1.78
N THR A 163 4.44 9.76 2.98
CA THR A 163 5.46 9.30 3.94
C THR A 163 6.24 8.12 3.36
N TYR A 164 5.54 7.16 2.78
CA TYR A 164 6.18 6.00 2.17
C TYR A 164 7.03 6.38 0.95
N GLN A 165 6.56 7.30 0.10
CA GLN A 165 7.35 7.80 -1.02
C GLN A 165 8.63 8.51 -0.55
N ARG A 166 8.57 9.32 0.53
CA ARG A 166 9.76 9.93 1.14
C ARG A 166 10.77 8.88 1.61
N LEU A 167 10.28 7.77 2.21
CA LEU A 167 11.14 6.67 2.63
C LEU A 167 11.87 6.04 1.43
N VAL A 168 11.14 5.61 0.41
CA VAL A 168 11.76 4.93 -0.75
C VAL A 168 12.68 5.87 -1.53
N ASN A 169 12.35 7.16 -1.63
CA ASN A 169 13.24 8.16 -2.22
C ASN A 169 14.53 8.33 -1.42
N LYS A 170 14.49 8.17 -0.09
CA LYS A 170 15.66 8.22 0.78
C LYS A 170 16.51 6.96 0.67
N ILE A 171 15.89 5.78 0.67
CA ILE A 171 16.58 4.49 0.58
C ILE A 171 17.24 4.33 -0.79
N PHE A 172 16.51 4.58 -1.87
CA PHE A 172 16.92 4.25 -3.24
C PHE A 172 17.32 5.48 -4.07
N LYS A 173 17.71 6.57 -3.40
CA LYS A 173 18.02 7.88 -4.02
C LYS A 173 18.89 7.77 -5.26
N GLU A 174 19.94 6.95 -5.21
CA GLU A 174 20.93 6.83 -6.29
C GLU A 174 20.48 5.91 -7.44
N GLN A 175 19.47 5.06 -7.19
CA GLN A 175 18.98 4.02 -8.11
C GLN A 175 17.71 4.43 -8.85
N ILE A 176 16.84 5.23 -8.21
CA ILE A 176 15.59 5.69 -8.80
C ILE A 176 15.85 6.46 -10.10
N GLY A 177 15.13 6.10 -11.16
CA GLY A 177 15.25 6.65 -12.50
C GLY A 177 16.40 6.06 -13.34
N LYS A 178 17.31 5.28 -12.73
CA LYS A 178 18.41 4.60 -13.44
C LYS A 178 18.12 3.11 -13.56
N THR A 179 18.26 2.38 -12.45
CA THR A 179 18.14 0.93 -12.36
C THR A 179 16.88 0.51 -11.63
N MET A 180 16.16 1.46 -11.03
CA MET A 180 14.95 1.21 -10.25
C MET A 180 13.88 2.26 -10.55
N GLU A 181 12.62 1.86 -10.54
CA GLU A 181 11.46 2.73 -10.51
C GLU A 181 10.61 2.39 -9.30
N VAL A 182 10.08 3.42 -8.61
CA VAL A 182 9.29 3.22 -7.40
C VAL A 182 8.11 4.18 -7.36
N TYR A 183 6.93 3.61 -7.12
CA TYR A 183 5.72 4.36 -6.80
C TYR A 183 5.11 3.78 -5.54
N VAL A 184 5.26 4.50 -4.42
CA VAL A 184 4.81 4.06 -3.10
C VAL A 184 5.33 2.63 -2.84
N ASP A 185 4.45 1.63 -2.73
CA ASP A 185 4.77 0.24 -2.43
C ASP A 185 5.16 -0.60 -3.67
N ASP A 186 4.87 -0.12 -4.88
CA ASP A 186 5.24 -0.77 -6.14
C ASP A 186 6.69 -0.43 -6.51
N MET A 187 7.60 -1.36 -6.22
CA MET A 187 9.04 -1.23 -6.49
C MET A 187 9.47 -2.13 -7.64
N LEU A 188 10.26 -1.59 -8.57
CA LEU A 188 10.72 -2.30 -9.76
C LEU A 188 12.20 -2.07 -10.01
N VAL A 189 12.98 -3.14 -10.10
CA VAL A 189 14.35 -3.10 -10.63
C VAL A 189 14.32 -3.49 -12.11
N LYS A 190 15.00 -2.72 -12.96
CA LYS A 190 15.03 -2.89 -14.41
C LYS A 190 16.47 -2.91 -14.92
N ALA A 191 16.70 -3.64 -16.01
CA ALA A 191 17.99 -3.67 -16.69
C ALA A 191 17.81 -3.69 -18.22
N PRO A 192 18.46 -2.77 -18.96
CA PRO A 192 18.45 -2.80 -20.42
C PRO A 192 19.09 -4.06 -20.99
N LYS A 193 20.15 -4.58 -20.34
CA LYS A 193 20.81 -5.82 -20.70
C LYS A 193 20.66 -6.85 -19.59
N ARG A 194 20.49 -8.12 -19.97
CA ARG A 194 20.41 -9.24 -19.01
C ARG A 194 21.60 -9.33 -18.05
N ALA A 195 22.81 -9.02 -18.54
CA ALA A 195 24.04 -9.13 -17.76
C ALA A 195 24.08 -8.19 -16.55
N ASP A 196 23.52 -6.99 -16.68
CA ASP A 196 23.58 -5.93 -15.66
C ASP A 196 22.57 -6.18 -14.52
N HIS A 197 21.58 -7.05 -14.74
CA HIS A 197 20.42 -7.18 -13.85
C HIS A 197 20.76 -7.75 -12.47
N ILE A 198 21.75 -8.65 -12.39
CA ILE A 198 22.19 -9.25 -11.13
C ILE A 198 22.85 -8.19 -10.24
N GLU A 199 23.69 -7.34 -10.82
CA GLU A 199 24.35 -6.24 -10.11
C GLU A 199 23.32 -5.23 -9.59
N ASN A 200 22.38 -4.79 -10.44
CA ASN A 200 21.28 -3.89 -10.04
C ASN A 200 20.44 -4.48 -8.90
N LEU A 201 20.19 -5.79 -8.92
CA LEU A 201 19.47 -6.47 -7.84
C LEU A 201 20.26 -6.48 -6.54
N ASP A 202 21.57 -6.79 -6.60
CA ASP A 202 22.40 -6.86 -5.39
C ASP A 202 22.55 -5.50 -4.72
N GLU A 203 22.76 -4.43 -5.48
CA GLU A 203 22.79 -3.07 -4.91
C GLU A 203 21.47 -2.74 -4.20
N SER A 204 20.34 -3.00 -4.85
CA SER A 204 19.01 -2.73 -4.28
C SER A 204 18.75 -3.61 -3.04
N PHE A 205 19.21 -4.86 -3.03
CA PHE A 205 19.13 -5.73 -1.86
C PHE A 205 20.06 -5.30 -0.72
N SER A 206 21.23 -4.74 -1.03
CA SER A 206 22.14 -4.16 -0.04
C SER A 206 21.50 -2.98 0.69
N LEU A 207 20.81 -2.09 -0.03
CA LEU A 207 20.05 -1.00 0.58
C LEU A 207 18.88 -1.50 1.43
N LEU A 208 18.11 -2.48 0.95
CA LEU A 208 17.03 -3.09 1.74
C LEU A 208 17.56 -3.70 3.05
N ARG A 209 18.72 -4.37 3.01
CA ARG A 209 19.39 -4.91 4.21
C ARG A 209 19.83 -3.79 5.15
N GLN A 210 20.47 -2.75 4.63
CA GLN A 210 20.97 -1.60 5.40
C GLN A 210 19.83 -0.90 6.16
N TYR A 211 18.73 -0.62 5.47
CA TYR A 211 17.57 0.08 6.02
C TYR A 211 16.56 -0.85 6.72
N ARG A 212 16.86 -2.15 6.79
CA ARG A 212 16.02 -3.21 7.41
C ARG A 212 14.62 -3.35 6.81
N MET A 213 14.41 -2.83 5.60
CA MET A 213 13.14 -2.96 4.88
C MET A 213 12.96 -4.42 4.42
N LYS A 214 11.78 -4.99 4.72
CA LYS A 214 11.45 -6.38 4.45
C LYS A 214 10.58 -6.54 3.21
N LEU A 215 10.92 -7.51 2.38
CA LEU A 215 10.13 -7.88 1.20
C LEU A 215 9.23 -9.08 1.48
N ASN A 216 8.12 -9.16 0.76
CA ASN A 216 7.24 -10.33 0.75
C ASN A 216 7.70 -11.30 -0.35
N PRO A 217 8.27 -12.46 0.00
CA PRO A 217 8.81 -13.39 -0.98
C PRO A 217 7.73 -13.95 -1.92
N SER A 218 6.50 -14.14 -1.41
CA SER A 218 5.39 -14.71 -2.20
C SER A 218 4.84 -13.77 -3.27
N LYS A 219 5.15 -12.48 -3.18
CA LYS A 219 4.70 -11.44 -4.10
C LYS A 219 5.80 -10.81 -4.94
N CYS A 220 7.07 -11.11 -4.63
CA CYS A 220 8.19 -10.67 -5.46
C CYS A 220 8.34 -11.56 -6.68
N THR A 221 8.70 -10.96 -7.81
CA THR A 221 9.01 -11.66 -9.06
C THR A 221 10.37 -11.19 -9.55
N PHE A 222 11.28 -12.10 -9.91
CA PHE A 222 12.65 -11.75 -10.27
C PHE A 222 13.03 -12.25 -11.67
N GLY A 223 13.82 -11.45 -12.39
CA GLY A 223 14.43 -11.80 -13.67
C GLY A 223 13.44 -12.15 -14.78
N VAL A 224 12.29 -11.47 -14.85
CA VAL A 224 11.27 -11.72 -15.89
C VAL A 224 11.42 -10.75 -17.05
N SER A 225 11.05 -11.17 -18.27
CA SER A 225 11.06 -10.32 -19.47
C SER A 225 9.81 -9.45 -19.61
N SER A 226 8.78 -9.71 -18.82
CA SER A 226 7.56 -8.91 -18.74
C SER A 226 6.90 -9.05 -17.38
N GLY A 227 6.07 -8.07 -17.02
CA GLY A 227 5.26 -8.14 -15.81
C GLY A 227 4.36 -6.93 -15.62
N ARG A 228 3.52 -6.99 -14.59
CA ARG A 228 2.55 -5.94 -14.30
C ARG A 228 3.19 -4.87 -13.41
N PHE A 229 3.16 -3.61 -13.86
CA PHE A 229 3.59 -2.46 -13.09
C PHE A 229 2.51 -1.38 -13.12
N LEU A 230 2.07 -0.90 -11.94
CA LEU A 230 1.08 0.19 -11.83
C LEU A 230 -0.19 0.01 -12.68
N GLY A 231 -0.61 -1.23 -12.90
CA GLY A 231 -1.77 -1.58 -13.70
C GLY A 231 -1.48 -1.94 -15.17
N TYR A 232 -0.29 -1.61 -15.68
CA TYR A 232 0.13 -1.83 -17.06
C TYR A 232 0.94 -3.13 -17.20
N LEU A 233 0.83 -3.81 -18.35
CA LEU A 233 1.72 -4.91 -18.69
C LEU A 233 2.94 -4.33 -19.42
N VAL A 234 4.10 -4.37 -18.77
CA VAL A 234 5.34 -3.86 -19.36
C VAL A 234 6.15 -5.01 -19.92
N THR A 235 6.62 -4.85 -21.15
CA THR A 235 7.47 -5.81 -21.85
C THR A 235 8.69 -5.10 -22.45
N GLN A 236 9.67 -5.87 -22.92
CA GLN A 236 10.78 -5.31 -23.69
C GLN A 236 10.30 -4.55 -24.95
N ARG A 237 9.15 -4.90 -25.53
CA ARG A 237 8.62 -4.26 -26.75
C ARG A 237 7.88 -2.96 -26.46
N GLY A 238 7.49 -2.72 -25.21
CA GLY A 238 6.68 -1.57 -24.85
C GLY A 238 5.63 -1.88 -23.79
N ILE A 239 4.64 -1.00 -23.71
CA ILE A 239 3.46 -1.12 -22.88
C ILE A 239 2.40 -1.89 -23.67
N GLU A 240 1.93 -3.01 -23.13
CA GLU A 240 0.93 -3.86 -23.77
C GLU A 240 -0.38 -3.83 -22.98
N ALA A 241 -1.52 -3.90 -23.69
CA ALA A 241 -2.81 -4.05 -23.05
C ALA A 241 -2.94 -5.44 -22.43
N HIS A 242 -3.51 -5.53 -21.23
CA HIS A 242 -3.60 -6.81 -20.53
C HIS A 242 -4.55 -7.76 -21.28
N PRO A 243 -4.18 -9.03 -21.54
CA PRO A 243 -5.02 -9.98 -22.28
C PRO A 243 -6.43 -10.15 -21.71
N ARG A 244 -6.59 -10.13 -20.38
CA ARG A 244 -7.92 -10.13 -19.73
C ARG A 244 -8.75 -8.88 -20.03
N GLN A 245 -8.15 -7.70 -20.11
CA GLN A 245 -8.88 -6.47 -20.45
C GLN A 245 -9.30 -6.50 -21.92
N ILE A 246 -8.39 -6.93 -22.80
CA ILE A 246 -8.69 -7.17 -24.23
C ILE A 246 -9.85 -8.16 -24.35
N LYS A 247 -9.76 -9.30 -23.66
CA LYS A 247 -10.80 -10.33 -23.66
C LYS A 247 -12.14 -9.81 -23.13
N ALA A 248 -12.14 -9.02 -22.06
CA ALA A 248 -13.35 -8.42 -21.52
C ALA A 248 -14.03 -7.45 -22.48
N ILE A 249 -13.25 -6.76 -23.33
CA ILE A 249 -13.77 -5.91 -24.40
C ILE A 249 -14.31 -6.77 -25.55
N LEU A 250 -13.55 -7.79 -25.99
CA LEU A 250 -13.96 -8.69 -27.08
C LEU A 250 -15.21 -9.50 -26.74
N GLU A 251 -15.38 -9.91 -25.49
CA GLU A 251 -16.54 -10.67 -25.00
C GLU A 251 -17.68 -9.76 -24.53
N MET A 252 -17.54 -8.44 -24.65
CA MET A 252 -18.57 -7.50 -24.24
C MET A 252 -19.80 -7.64 -25.14
N LYS A 253 -20.96 -7.93 -24.53
CA LYS A 253 -22.23 -7.94 -25.26
C LYS A 253 -22.68 -6.52 -25.57
N SER A 254 -23.29 -6.34 -26.74
CA SER A 254 -23.91 -5.06 -27.10
C SER A 254 -24.93 -4.65 -26.03
N PRO A 255 -24.83 -3.44 -25.47
CA PRO A 255 -25.76 -2.98 -24.47
C PRO A 255 -27.16 -2.88 -25.07
N SER A 256 -28.14 -3.42 -24.36
CA SER A 256 -29.55 -3.45 -24.77
C SER A 256 -30.42 -2.48 -23.97
N THR A 257 -29.85 -1.90 -22.91
CA THR A 257 -30.56 -0.98 -22.01
C THR A 257 -29.84 0.35 -21.85
N VAL A 258 -30.59 1.40 -21.50
CA VAL A 258 -30.04 2.75 -21.24
C VAL A 258 -28.99 2.73 -20.12
N LYS A 259 -29.19 1.91 -19.07
CA LYS A 259 -28.21 1.77 -17.97
C LYS A 259 -26.91 1.12 -18.44
N GLU A 260 -26.98 0.13 -19.33
CA GLU A 260 -25.78 -0.51 -19.89
C GLU A 260 -25.04 0.45 -20.82
N ILE A 261 -25.75 1.25 -21.62
CA ILE A 261 -25.15 2.32 -22.43
C ILE A 261 -24.45 3.34 -21.52
N GLN A 262 -25.10 3.84 -20.47
CA GLN A 262 -24.49 4.77 -19.51
C GLN A 262 -23.27 4.18 -18.82
N SER A 263 -23.32 2.90 -18.44
CA SER A 263 -22.19 2.18 -17.86
C SER A 263 -21.04 2.00 -18.86
N LEU A 264 -21.34 1.74 -20.13
CA LEU A 264 -20.34 1.64 -21.19
C LEU A 264 -19.69 3.00 -21.46
N THR A 265 -20.49 4.06 -21.58
CA THR A 265 -20.00 5.43 -21.75
C THR A 265 -19.11 5.84 -20.58
N GLY A 266 -19.49 5.51 -19.34
CA GLY A 266 -18.65 5.75 -18.16
C GLY A 266 -17.33 4.96 -18.20
N ARG A 267 -17.36 3.71 -18.67
CA ARG A 267 -16.14 2.89 -18.87
C ARG A 267 -15.24 3.44 -19.98
N ALA A 268 -15.82 3.90 -21.09
CA ALA A 268 -15.08 4.46 -22.22
C ALA A 268 -14.47 5.83 -21.89
N ALA A 269 -15.18 6.67 -21.14
CA ALA A 269 -14.66 7.95 -20.67
C ALA A 269 -13.47 7.80 -19.72
N ALA A 270 -13.38 6.68 -18.99
CA ALA A 270 -12.24 6.35 -18.13
C ALA A 270 -11.02 5.79 -18.88
N LEU A 271 -11.11 5.62 -20.21
CA LEU A 271 -10.00 5.22 -21.09
C LEU A 271 -9.33 6.41 -21.79
N ASN A 272 -9.88 7.63 -21.66
CA ASN A 272 -9.32 8.88 -22.19
C ASN A 272 -8.52 9.64 -21.12
#